data_AF-A0A0K9N8F6-F1
#
_entry.id   AF-A0A0K9N8F6-F1
#
_cell.length_a   1.000
_cell.length_b   1.000
_cell.length_c   1.000
_cell.angle_alpha   90.00
_cell.angle_beta   90.00
_cell.angle_gamma   90.00
#
_symmetry.space_group_name_H-M   'P 1'
#
loop_
_entity.id
_entity.type
_entity.pdbx_description
1 polymer ?
#
loop_
_entity_poly.entity_id
_entity_poly.type
_entity_poly.pdbx_seq_one_letter_code
_entity_poly.pdbx_strand_id
1 'polypeptide(L)' 'MYKVIRFFTDLQDDEHPYDVGNTFPREGIEVTEERLAELAGPSNRQGVPLIELVDEDKGEEAVPEEKPKRTRKKAAE' A
#
# COMPACT_ATOMS: atom_id res chain seq x y z
N MET A 1 -9.05 10.20 -3.05
CA MET A 1 -8.79 8.92 -2.34
C MET A 1 -7.38 8.45 -2.71
N TYR A 2 -6.64 7.71 -1.88
CA TYR A 2 -5.34 7.17 -2.30
C TYR A 2 -5.47 5.72 -2.76
N LYS A 3 -4.72 5.33 -3.80
CA LYS A 3 -4.50 3.93 -4.15
C LYS A 3 -3.09 3.52 -3.82
N VAL A 4 -2.96 2.29 -3.33
CA VAL A 4 -1.68 1.66 -3.14
C VAL A 4 -1.10 1.28 -4.50
N ILE A 5 0.07 1.79 -4.83
CA ILE A 5 0.79 1.47 -6.07
C ILE A 5 1.88 0.42 -5.83
N ARG A 6 2.25 0.17 -4.57
CA ARG A 6 3.27 -0.79 -4.19
C ARG A 6 2.90 -1.49 -2.89
N PHE A 7 3.10 -2.80 -2.84
CA PHE A 7 2.87 -3.56 -1.62
C PHE A 7 3.67 -3.00 -0.45
N PHE A 8 2.99 -2.71 0.65
CA PHE A 8 3.61 -2.30 1.90
C PHE A 8 2.81 -2.80 3.10
N THR A 9 3.48 -2.83 4.26
CA THR A 9 2.88 -3.23 5.52
C THR A 9 2.80 -2.00 6.40
N ASP A 10 1.59 -1.60 6.80
CA ASP A 10 1.43 -0.43 7.65
C ASP A 10 1.58 -0.80 9.13
N LEU A 11 2.54 -0.16 9.80
CA LEU A 11 2.85 -0.44 11.21
C LEU A 11 1.84 0.19 12.18
N GLN A 12 1.05 1.18 11.74
CA GLN A 12 0.02 1.82 12.56
C GLN A 12 -1.33 1.08 12.47
N ASP A 13 -1.50 0.24 11.46
CA ASP A 13 -2.68 -0.59 11.20
C ASP A 13 -2.39 -2.08 11.49
N ASP A 14 -1.88 -2.42 12.67
CA ASP A 14 -1.62 -3.81 13.08
C ASP A 14 -0.78 -4.64 12.10
N GLU A 15 0.24 -4.02 11.49
CA GLU A 15 1.05 -4.64 10.43
C GLU A 15 0.19 -5.14 9.25
N HIS A 16 -0.83 -4.36 8.88
CA HIS A 16 -1.70 -4.76 7.78
C HIS A 16 -0.97 -4.70 6.43
N PRO A 17 -1.00 -5.78 5.64
CA PRO A 17 -0.51 -5.77 4.28
C PRO A 17 -1.51 -5.07 3.35
N TYR A 18 -1.05 -4.02 2.67
CA TYR A 18 -1.76 -3.38 1.58
C TYR A 18 -1.21 -3.86 0.24
N ASP A 19 -2.04 -4.48 -0.58
CA ASP A 19 -1.68 -4.89 -1.95
C ASP A 19 -1.90 -3.75 -2.96
N VAL A 20 -1.19 -3.82 -4.08
CA VAL A 20 -1.34 -2.87 -5.20
C VAL A 20 -2.80 -2.83 -5.67
N GLY A 21 -3.32 -1.63 -5.86
CA GLY A 21 -4.72 -1.36 -6.22
C GLY A 21 -5.67 -1.20 -5.03
N ASN A 22 -5.23 -1.50 -3.80
CA ASN A 22 -6.07 -1.26 -2.61
C ASN A 22 -6.27 0.21 -2.35
N THR A 23 -7.38 0.52 -1.70
CA THR A 23 -7.72 1.86 -1.25
C THR A 23 -7.08 2.14 0.10
N PHE A 24 -6.49 3.33 0.24
CA PHE A 24 -5.90 3.80 1.49
C PHE A 24 -6.44 5.20 1.84
N PRO A 25 -6.73 5.50 3.12
CA PRO A 25 -6.77 4.61 4.28
C PRO A 25 -8.00 3.66 4.28
N ARG A 26 -8.01 2.66 5.17
CA ARG A 26 -9.15 1.72 5.31
C ARG A 26 -10.37 2.42 5.90
N GLU A 27 -11.57 1.96 5.55
CA GLU A 27 -12.81 2.48 6.15
C GLU A 27 -12.78 2.34 7.67
N GLY A 28 -12.97 3.46 8.37
CA GLY A 28 -12.94 3.53 9.83
C GLY A 28 -11.55 3.80 10.43
N ILE A 29 -10.53 4.06 9.62
CA ILE A 29 -9.18 4.45 10.08
C ILE A 29 -8.86 5.86 9.61
N GLU A 30 -8.47 6.70 10.56
CA GLU A 30 -7.96 8.04 10.29
C GLU A 30 -6.43 8.03 10.38
N VAL A 31 -5.78 8.42 9.29
CA VAL A 31 -4.32 8.62 9.22
C VAL A 31 -4.03 10.11 9.08
N THR A 32 -2.90 10.54 9.60
CA THR A 32 -2.48 11.95 9.47
C THR A 32 -2.05 12.28 8.05
N GLU A 33 -2.23 13.53 7.64
CA GLU A 33 -1.79 14.02 6.32
C GLU A 33 -0.27 13.87 6.13
N GLU A 34 0.50 14.02 7.21
CA GLU A 34 1.95 13.79 7.21
C GLU A 34 2.27 12.34 6.80
N ARG A 35 1.52 11.37 7.34
CA ARG A 35 1.68 9.95 6.99
C ARG A 35 1.33 9.70 5.53
N LEU A 36 0.25 10.31 5.04
CA LEU A 36 -0.14 10.23 3.64
C LEU A 36 0.94 10.80 2.72
N ALA A 37 1.54 11.94 3.07
CA ALA A 37 2.63 12.55 2.32
C ALA A 37 3.92 11.72 2.36
N GLU A 38 4.24 11.10 3.49
CA GLU A 38 5.38 10.16 3.60
C GLU A 38 5.19 8.91 2.74
N LEU A 39 3.98 8.35 2.73
CA LEU A 39 3.64 7.18 1.91
C LEU A 39 3.53 7.53 0.43
N ALA A 40 3.02 8.72 0.09
CA ALA A 40 2.92 9.20 -1.28
C ALA A 40 4.24 9.75 -1.82
N GLY A 41 5.19 10.05 -0.94
CA GLY A 41 6.52 10.54 -1.27
C GLY A 41 7.61 9.49 -1.10
N PRO A 42 8.87 9.88 -1.37
CA PRO A 42 10.04 9.05 -1.09
C PRO A 42 10.54 9.16 0.36
N SER A 43 9.85 9.89 1.25
CA SER A 43 10.29 10.07 2.65
C SER A 43 10.06 8.85 3.54
N ASN A 44 9.49 7.76 3.01
CA ASN A 44 9.34 6.51 3.74
C ASN A 44 10.62 5.66 3.73
N ARG A 45 10.64 4.60 4.55
CA ARG A 45 11.79 3.67 4.67
C ARG A 45 12.21 3.01 3.35
N GLN A 46 11.31 2.91 2.38
CA GLN A 46 11.61 2.32 1.08
C GLN A 46 12.18 3.33 0.08
N GLY A 47 12.13 4.64 0.39
CA GLY A 47 12.65 5.69 -0.49
C GLY A 47 11.82 5.88 -1.76
N VAL A 48 10.61 5.32 -1.83
CA VAL A 48 9.77 5.28 -3.03
C VAL A 48 8.31 5.49 -2.65
N PRO A 49 7.50 6.14 -3.50
CA PRO A 49 6.07 6.28 -3.25
C PRO A 49 5.40 4.90 -3.20
N LEU A 50 4.58 4.69 -2.17
CA LEU A 50 3.81 3.46 -1.89
C LEU A 50 2.33 3.63 -2.21
N ILE A 51 1.82 4.85 -2.04
CA ILE A 51 0.47 5.24 -2.40
C ILE A 51 0.50 6.40 -3.39
N GLU A 52 -0.57 6.56 -4.16
CA GLU A 52 -0.76 7.66 -5.09
C GLU A 52 -2.14 8.28 -4.89
N LEU A 53 -2.21 9.61 -4.98
CA LEU A 53 -3.47 10.33 -4.95
C LEU A 53 -4.23 10.02 -6.24
N VAL A 54 -5.36 9.32 -6.12
CA VAL A 54 -6.26 9.07 -7.23
C VAL A 54 -7.32 10.15 -7.22
N ASP A 55 -7.18 11.09 -8.16
CA ASP A 55 -8.26 11.96 -8.59
C ASP A 55 -9.21 11.15 -9.46
N GLU A 56 -10.48 11.04 -9.05
CA GLU A 56 -11.53 10.30 -9.77
C GLU A 56 -11.77 10.83 -11.21
N ASP A 57 -11.25 12.02 -11.53
CA ASP A 57 -11.35 12.66 -12.85
C ASP A 57 -10.31 12.17 -13.88
N LYS A 58 -9.29 11.39 -13.49
CA LYS A 58 -8.25 10.92 -14.41
C LYS A 58 -8.16 9.40 -14.40
N GLY A 59 -8.92 8.80 -15.32
CA GLY A 59 -9.10 7.37 -15.46
C GLY A 59 -7.82 6.53 -15.45
N GLU A 60 -7.89 5.44 -14.67
CA GLU A 60 -7.78 4.08 -15.19
C GLU A 60 -6.66 3.79 -16.20
N GLU A 61 -5.38 3.81 -15.80
CA GLU A 61 -4.34 3.03 -16.50
C GLU A 61 -3.22 2.58 -15.53
N ALA A 62 -3.33 1.35 -15.00
CA ALA A 62 -2.24 0.41 -14.66
C ALA A 62 -2.84 -0.74 -13.79
N VAL A 63 -3.51 -1.74 -14.39
CA VAL A 63 -2.98 -3.08 -14.80
C VAL A 63 -2.38 -3.93 -13.65
N PRO A 64 -2.46 -5.27 -13.70
CA PRO A 64 -3.29 -6.09 -12.82
C PRO A 64 -2.47 -6.81 -11.75
N GLU A 65 -3.17 -7.41 -10.79
CA GLU A 65 -2.68 -8.45 -9.88
C GLU A 65 -1.69 -9.42 -10.59
N GLU A 66 -0.42 -9.41 -10.16
CA GLU A 66 0.44 -10.58 -10.28
C GLU A 66 0.84 -11.05 -8.88
N LYS A 67 -0.01 -11.91 -8.30
CA LYS A 67 0.44 -12.81 -7.24
C LYS A 67 1.33 -13.89 -7.87
N PRO A 68 2.50 -14.17 -7.27
CA PRO A 68 2.80 -15.57 -7.04
C PRO A 68 3.04 -15.86 -5.56
N LYS A 69 2.19 -16.77 -5.08
CA LYS A 69 2.35 -17.61 -3.90
C LYS A 69 3.79 -18.16 -3.82
N ARG A 70 4.42 -18.13 -2.64
CA ARG A 70 5.29 -19.22 -2.11
C ARG A 70 5.72 -18.94 -0.66
N THR A 71 5.00 -19.48 0.33
CA THR A 71 5.15 -20.79 0.99
C THR A 71 5.95 -20.71 2.29
N ARG A 72 5.25 -20.90 3.41
CA ARG A 72 5.84 -21.47 4.63
C ARG A 72 6.63 -22.72 4.27
N LYS A 73 7.89 -22.79 4.67
CA LYS A 73 8.51 -24.05 5.10
C LYS A 73 9.19 -23.80 6.44
N LYS A 74 8.45 -24.12 7.50
CA LYS A 74 8.98 -24.53 8.80
C LYS A 74 8.70 -26.03 8.92
N ALA A 75 9.76 -26.84 8.97
CA ALA A 75 9.87 -28.21 9.51
C ALA A 75 11.31 -28.65 9.16
N ALA A 76 12.24 -28.71 10.11
CA ALA A 76 12.38 -29.75 11.14
C ALA A 76 12.61 -31.13 10.49
N GLU A 77 13.88 -31.50 10.32
CA GLU A 77 14.53 -32.68 10.94
C GLU A 77 16.04 -32.60 10.67
#